data_AF-A0A370F433-F1
#
_entry.id   AF-A0A370F433-F1
#
_cell.length_a   1.000
_cell.length_b   1.000
_cell.length_c   1.000
_cell.angle_alpha   90.00
_cell.angle_beta   90.00
_cell.angle_gamma   90.00
#
_symmetry.space_group_name_H-M   'P 1'
#
loop_
_entity.id
_entity.type
_entity.pdbx_description
1 polymer ?
#
loop_
_entity_poly.entity_id
_entity_poly.type
_entity_poly.pdbx_seq_one_letter_code
_entity_poly.pdbx_strand_id
1 'polypeptide(L)'
;MVRWLISIIAVMGLAGALPLAAPTQAHACSCVYDPDGPQIIDLVSNAASVFTGAVTAEHVEDQTAFYEFEVREVFTGDIGTTTTVSSSVQGAACGRSFEVGTEYIVFTSTYETAGAQWSVNSCSATTQSSNDRTREAAVTVYGEPRPPTLRKAPVAQDGAPMTIEGTGTERNPLLPWPAITITAITTALAAILLYRRRRHHQR
;
A
#
# COMPACT_ATOMS: atom_id res chain seq x y z
N MET A 1 -42.53 4.62 43.09
CA MET A 1 -41.52 5.69 42.98
C MET A 1 -40.18 5.19 42.41
N VAL A 2 -39.59 4.10 42.94
CA VAL A 2 -38.33 3.51 42.42
C VAL A 2 -38.32 3.14 40.93
N ARG A 3 -39.43 2.62 40.37
CA ARG A 3 -39.54 2.25 38.94
C ARG A 3 -39.46 3.45 37.98
N TRP A 4 -39.82 4.64 38.45
CA TRP A 4 -39.81 5.86 37.64
C TRP A 4 -38.42 6.48 37.59
N LEU A 5 -37.69 6.45 38.72
CA LEU A 5 -36.29 6.88 38.82
C LEU A 5 -35.34 6.01 37.96
N ILE A 6 -35.55 4.69 37.91
CA ILE A 6 -34.72 3.78 37.09
C ILE A 6 -34.90 4.06 35.59
N SER A 7 -36.12 4.39 35.15
CA SER A 7 -36.37 4.72 33.73
C SER A 7 -35.72 6.03 33.32
N ILE A 8 -35.72 7.05 34.19
CA ILE A 8 -35.08 8.34 33.92
C ILE A 8 -33.56 8.19 33.82
N ILE A 9 -32.95 7.42 34.73
CA ILE A 9 -31.49 7.16 34.70
C ILE A 9 -31.11 6.36 33.44
N ALA A 10 -31.92 5.38 33.03
CA ALA A 10 -31.67 4.59 31.83
C ALA A 10 -31.76 5.45 30.55
N VAL A 11 -32.76 6.32 30.43
CA VAL A 11 -32.94 7.20 29.27
C VAL A 11 -31.84 8.27 29.21
N MET A 12 -31.46 8.83 30.36
CA MET A 12 -30.41 9.85 30.43
C MET A 12 -29.01 9.26 30.19
N GLY A 13 -28.78 8.02 30.63
CA GLY A 13 -27.57 7.26 30.31
C GLY A 13 -27.47 6.88 28.82
N LEU A 14 -28.58 6.50 28.19
CA LEU A 14 -28.59 6.17 26.76
C LEU A 14 -28.38 7.43 25.89
N ALA A 15 -29.03 8.55 26.23
CA ALA A 15 -28.88 9.81 25.50
C ALA A 15 -27.48 10.44 25.66
N GLY A 16 -26.82 10.22 26.80
CA GLY A 16 -25.45 10.70 27.05
C GLY A 16 -24.36 9.90 26.33
N ALA A 17 -24.62 8.65 25.91
CA ALA A 17 -23.64 7.79 25.25
C ALA A 17 -23.58 7.95 23.71
N LEU A 18 -24.64 8.49 23.09
CA LEU A 18 -24.70 8.64 21.63
C LEU A 18 -23.71 9.65 20.99
N PRO A 19 -23.28 10.75 21.64
CA PRO A 19 -22.41 11.73 20.97
C PRO A 19 -20.94 11.29 20.83
N LEU A 20 -20.50 10.24 21.51
CA LEU A 20 -19.08 9.83 21.53
C LEU A 20 -18.69 8.93 20.35
N ALA A 21 -19.64 8.57 19.48
CA ALA A 21 -19.43 7.71 18.33
C ALA A 21 -19.26 8.48 17.01
N ALA A 22 -18.99 9.79 17.06
CA ALA A 22 -18.56 10.50 15.86
C ALA A 22 -17.12 10.06 15.51
N PRO A 23 -16.88 9.42 14.36
CA PRO A 23 -15.54 9.04 13.96
C PRO A 23 -14.73 10.32 13.76
N THR A 24 -13.78 10.57 14.65
CA THR A 24 -12.74 11.57 14.43
C THR A 24 -11.96 11.14 13.19
N GLN A 25 -11.83 12.01 12.19
CA GLN A 25 -10.97 11.73 11.05
C GLN A 25 -9.57 11.39 11.57
N ALA A 26 -9.11 10.17 11.32
CA ALA A 26 -7.74 9.80 11.61
C ALA A 26 -6.85 10.58 10.64
N HIS A 27 -6.12 11.58 11.13
CA HIS A 27 -5.09 12.29 10.38
C HIS A 27 -3.83 11.42 10.22
N ALA A 28 -3.98 10.19 9.76
CA ALA A 28 -2.84 9.31 9.50
C ALA A 28 -2.01 9.80 8.30
N CYS A 29 -2.63 10.55 7.38
CA CYS A 29 -1.98 11.14 6.21
C CYS A 29 -2.04 12.66 6.26
N SER A 30 -1.41 13.23 7.30
CA SER A 30 -0.89 14.58 7.24
C SER A 30 0.55 14.49 6.75
N CYS A 31 0.77 14.77 5.47
CA CYS A 31 2.11 14.77 4.91
C CYS A 31 2.97 15.78 5.67
N VAL A 32 4.23 15.42 5.93
CA VAL A 32 5.19 16.31 6.62
C VAL A 32 5.39 17.59 5.84
N TYR A 33 5.41 17.46 4.51
CA TYR A 33 5.46 18.56 3.56
C TYR A 33 4.20 18.53 2.70
N ASP A 34 3.71 19.73 2.37
CA ASP A 34 2.69 19.88 1.33
C ASP A 34 3.30 19.42 -0.01
N PRO A 35 2.65 18.47 -0.73
CA PRO A 35 3.12 17.99 -2.04
C PRO A 35 3.52 19.06 -3.06
N ASP A 36 2.90 20.24 -2.98
CA ASP A 36 3.19 21.40 -3.83
C ASP A 36 3.77 22.60 -3.08
N GLY A 37 4.21 22.38 -1.84
CA GLY A 37 4.65 23.40 -0.91
C GLY A 37 6.04 24.00 -1.19
N PRO A 38 6.52 24.90 -0.32
CA PRO A 38 7.85 25.51 -0.45
C PRO A 38 9.01 24.51 -0.36
N GLN A 39 8.81 23.34 0.26
CA GLN A 39 9.81 22.28 0.39
C GLN A 39 9.78 21.25 -0.76
N ILE A 40 9.22 21.62 -1.92
CA ILE A 40 9.08 20.71 -3.06
C ILE A 40 10.42 20.10 -3.50
N ILE A 41 11.53 20.84 -3.41
CA ILE A 41 12.88 20.35 -3.76
C ILE A 41 13.29 19.16 -2.88
N ASP A 42 13.03 19.23 -1.57
CA ASP A 42 13.32 18.13 -0.65
C ASP A 42 12.39 16.94 -0.93
N LEU A 43 11.13 17.22 -1.26
CA LEU A 43 10.14 16.18 -1.52
C LEU A 43 10.44 15.40 -2.80
N VAL A 44 10.78 16.09 -3.88
CA VAL A 44 11.12 15.43 -5.15
C VAL A 44 12.39 14.59 -5.02
N SER A 45 13.37 15.00 -4.22
CA SER A 45 14.70 14.36 -4.12
C SER A 45 14.70 12.92 -3.60
N ASN A 46 13.62 12.48 -2.95
CA ASN A 46 13.54 11.17 -2.30
C ASN A 46 12.86 10.09 -3.16
N ALA A 47 12.48 10.39 -4.40
CA ALA A 47 11.81 9.43 -5.26
C ALA A 47 12.75 8.34 -5.79
N ALA A 48 12.26 7.11 -5.84
CA ALA A 48 12.99 5.97 -6.42
C ALA A 48 13.05 6.05 -7.95
N SER A 49 11.96 6.55 -8.56
CA SER A 49 11.90 6.83 -9.99
C SER A 49 10.93 7.98 -10.25
N VAL A 50 11.15 8.73 -11.33
CA VAL A 50 10.31 9.88 -11.70
C VAL A 50 10.09 9.90 -13.20
N PHE A 51 8.83 9.98 -13.61
CA PHE A 51 8.43 9.99 -15.01
C PHE A 51 7.18 10.82 -15.26
N THR A 52 6.98 11.24 -16.50
CA THR A 52 5.69 11.73 -17.00
C THR A 52 5.00 10.65 -17.80
N GLY A 53 3.69 10.51 -17.63
CA GLY A 53 2.91 9.51 -18.36
C GLY A 53 1.42 9.68 -18.19
N ALA A 54 0.67 9.21 -19.19
CA ALA A 54 -0.78 9.19 -19.18
C ALA A 54 -1.28 7.87 -18.60
N VAL A 55 -2.28 7.94 -17.73
CA VAL A 55 -2.92 6.74 -17.17
C VAL A 55 -3.77 6.09 -18.24
N THR A 56 -3.52 4.83 -18.56
CA THR A 56 -4.26 4.09 -19.61
C THR A 56 -5.30 3.14 -19.05
N ALA A 57 -5.07 2.62 -17.84
CA ALA A 57 -5.98 1.70 -17.18
C ALA A 57 -5.84 1.77 -15.66
N GLU A 58 -6.91 1.40 -14.97
CA GLU A 58 -6.96 1.18 -13.54
C GLU A 58 -7.59 -0.18 -13.26
N HIS A 59 -7.02 -0.92 -12.32
CA HIS A 59 -7.66 -2.09 -11.73
C HIS A 59 -7.46 -2.09 -10.22
N VAL A 60 -8.44 -2.59 -9.47
CA VAL A 60 -8.39 -2.64 -8.00
C VAL A 60 -8.45 -4.10 -7.56
N GLU A 61 -7.48 -4.48 -6.72
CA GLU A 61 -7.44 -5.76 -6.04
C GLU A 61 -7.38 -5.51 -4.53
N ASP A 62 -8.35 -6.05 -3.79
CA ASP A 62 -8.56 -5.82 -2.37
C ASP A 62 -8.61 -4.33 -1.96
N GLN A 63 -7.49 -3.80 -1.45
CA GLN A 63 -7.33 -2.43 -0.97
C GLN A 63 -6.25 -1.66 -1.74
N THR A 64 -5.83 -2.19 -2.89
CA THR A 64 -4.78 -1.64 -3.73
C THR A 64 -5.33 -1.35 -5.12
N ALA A 65 -5.15 -0.10 -5.58
CA ALA A 65 -5.33 0.27 -6.98
C ALA A 65 -4.00 0.13 -7.73
N PHE A 66 -4.07 -0.43 -8.93
CA PHE A 66 -2.98 -0.57 -9.87
C PHE A 66 -3.29 0.28 -11.09
N TYR A 67 -2.39 1.21 -11.40
CA TYR A 67 -2.51 2.13 -12.52
C TYR A 67 -1.47 1.78 -13.57
N GLU A 68 -1.92 1.55 -14.80
CA GLU A 68 -1.04 1.42 -15.96
C GLU A 68 -0.79 2.80 -16.55
N PHE A 69 0.48 3.10 -16.81
CA PHE A 69 0.92 4.34 -17.44
C PHE A 69 1.54 4.07 -18.79
N GLU A 70 1.16 4.87 -19.79
CA GLU A 70 1.94 5.08 -21.00
C GLU A 70 2.95 6.21 -20.74
N VAL A 71 4.23 5.84 -20.66
CA VAL A 71 5.31 6.73 -20.23
C VAL A 71 5.80 7.58 -21.40
N ARG A 72 5.90 8.89 -21.17
CA ARG A 72 6.37 9.88 -22.17
C ARG A 72 7.82 10.26 -21.94
N GLU A 73 8.16 10.67 -20.73
CA GLU A 73 9.50 11.10 -20.37
C GLU A 73 9.90 10.54 -19.00
N VAL A 74 11.20 10.35 -18.78
CA VAL A 74 11.76 9.80 -17.54
C VAL A 74 12.82 10.76 -17.03
N PHE A 75 12.67 11.25 -15.80
CA PHE A 75 13.67 12.07 -15.12
C PHE A 75 14.71 11.19 -14.43
N THR A 76 14.28 10.12 -13.76
CA THR A 76 15.18 9.16 -13.10
C THR A 76 14.56 7.76 -12.99
N GLY A 77 15.40 6.73 -12.84
CA GLY A 77 15.00 5.31 -12.78
C GLY A 77 14.94 4.61 -14.15
N ASP A 78 14.89 3.27 -14.14
CA ASP A 78 14.76 2.47 -15.36
C ASP A 78 13.28 2.13 -15.61
N ILE A 79 12.65 2.90 -16.50
CA ILE A 79 11.23 2.83 -16.78
C ILE A 79 11.03 2.63 -18.28
N GLY A 80 10.24 1.62 -18.61
CA GLY A 80 9.87 1.30 -19.98
C GLY A 80 8.84 2.27 -20.56
N THR A 81 8.42 2.01 -21.80
CA THR A 81 7.30 2.75 -22.45
C THR A 81 5.97 2.56 -21.74
N THR A 82 5.85 1.50 -20.94
CA THR A 82 4.73 1.28 -20.02
C THR A 82 5.25 0.87 -18.65
N THR A 83 4.52 1.24 -17.61
CA THR A 83 4.79 0.83 -16.24
C THR A 83 3.51 0.73 -15.43
N THR A 84 3.51 -0.12 -14.41
CA THR A 84 2.42 -0.24 -13.44
C THR A 84 2.85 0.37 -12.12
N VAL A 85 2.01 1.22 -11.54
CA VAL A 85 2.21 1.84 -10.24
C VAL A 85 1.04 1.48 -9.33
N SER A 86 1.32 1.04 -8.12
CA SER A 86 0.29 0.75 -7.12
C SER A 86 0.07 1.89 -6.14
N SER A 87 -1.14 1.99 -5.60
CA SER A 87 -1.45 2.86 -4.48
C SER A 87 -2.58 2.27 -3.64
N SER A 88 -2.68 2.65 -2.37
CA SER A 88 -3.84 2.30 -1.56
C SER A 88 -5.10 2.99 -2.10
N VAL A 89 -6.26 2.34 -1.99
CA VAL A 89 -7.56 2.98 -2.28
C VAL A 89 -8.03 3.88 -1.13
N GLN A 90 -7.42 3.73 0.05
CA GLN A 90 -7.84 4.44 1.26
C GLN A 90 -6.99 5.68 1.50
N GLY A 91 -7.63 6.85 1.54
CA GLY A 91 -6.95 8.11 1.89
C GLY A 91 -6.30 8.08 3.28
N ALA A 92 -6.88 7.33 4.23
CA ALA A 92 -6.29 7.12 5.58
C ALA A 92 -5.00 6.30 5.56
N ALA A 93 -4.74 5.54 4.49
CA ALA A 93 -3.47 4.82 4.23
C ALA A 93 -2.64 5.52 3.15
N CYS A 94 -2.87 6.82 2.97
CA CYS A 94 -2.15 7.73 2.07
C CYS A 94 -2.31 7.32 0.61
N GLY A 95 -3.45 6.72 0.29
CA GLY A 95 -3.84 6.37 -1.06
C GLY A 95 -3.83 7.58 -1.99
N ARG A 96 -3.31 7.37 -3.20
CA ARG A 96 -3.33 8.32 -4.29
C ARG A 96 -4.18 7.74 -5.42
N SER A 97 -5.14 8.52 -5.87
CA SER A 97 -5.93 8.23 -7.06
C SER A 97 -5.41 8.99 -8.28
N PHE A 98 -5.70 8.44 -9.45
CA PHE A 98 -5.43 9.05 -10.74
C PHE A 98 -6.67 8.99 -11.62
N GLU A 99 -6.76 9.90 -12.57
CA GLU A 99 -7.79 9.90 -13.60
C GLU A 99 -7.26 9.25 -14.87
N VAL A 100 -7.98 8.24 -15.38
CA VAL A 100 -7.66 7.58 -16.65
C VAL A 100 -7.75 8.60 -17.80
N GLY A 101 -6.73 8.64 -18.64
CA GLY A 101 -6.58 9.59 -19.74
C GLY A 101 -5.85 10.88 -19.36
N THR A 102 -5.59 11.11 -18.07
CA THR A 102 -4.86 12.29 -17.59
C THR A 102 -3.37 11.98 -17.48
N GLU A 103 -2.54 12.97 -17.83
CA GLU A 103 -1.09 12.88 -17.75
C GLU A 103 -0.57 13.48 -16.43
N TYR A 104 0.35 12.76 -15.80
CA TYR A 104 0.92 13.10 -14.50
C TYR A 104 2.44 13.09 -14.55
N ILE A 105 3.07 13.90 -13.70
CA ILE A 105 4.45 13.67 -13.26
C ILE A 105 4.39 12.86 -11.97
N VAL A 106 4.94 11.65 -11.99
CA VAL A 106 4.78 10.64 -10.94
C VAL A 106 6.11 10.42 -10.22
N PHE A 107 6.09 10.58 -8.90
CA PHE A 107 7.23 10.33 -8.02
C PHE A 107 6.99 9.03 -7.27
N THR A 108 7.72 7.99 -7.63
CA THR A 108 7.46 6.65 -7.13
C THR A 108 8.36 6.23 -5.97
N SER A 109 7.96 5.15 -5.31
CA SER A 109 8.66 4.46 -4.25
C SER A 109 8.79 2.96 -4.58
N THR A 110 9.74 2.30 -3.93
CA THR A 110 9.92 0.83 -3.95
C THR A 110 9.31 0.14 -2.74
N TYR A 111 8.67 0.89 -1.83
CA TYR A 111 8.02 0.35 -0.63
C TYR A 111 6.52 0.11 -0.89
N GLU A 112 5.93 -0.89 -0.26
CA GLU A 112 4.47 -1.14 -0.34
C GLU A 112 3.94 -1.29 -1.78
N THR A 113 4.73 -1.89 -2.69
CA THR A 113 4.35 -2.00 -4.10
C THR A 113 3.23 -3.01 -4.38
N ALA A 114 2.88 -3.86 -3.42
CA ALA A 114 1.85 -4.89 -3.58
C ALA A 114 2.05 -5.76 -4.84
N GLY A 115 3.32 -6.02 -5.21
CA GLY A 115 3.67 -6.81 -6.40
C GLY A 115 3.80 -6.01 -7.69
N ALA A 116 3.42 -4.73 -7.71
CA ALA A 116 3.77 -3.82 -8.82
C ALA A 116 5.26 -3.49 -8.83
N GLN A 117 5.74 -2.92 -9.94
CA GLN A 117 7.12 -2.44 -10.06
C GLN A 117 7.38 -1.27 -9.10
N TRP A 118 6.40 -0.37 -8.97
CA TRP A 118 6.51 0.83 -8.17
C TRP A 118 5.23 1.10 -7.37
N SER A 119 5.34 1.90 -6.32
CA SER A 119 4.19 2.45 -5.58
C SER A 119 4.19 3.98 -5.59
N VAL A 120 3.05 4.55 -5.23
CA VAL A 120 2.88 5.99 -5.02
C VAL A 120 1.87 6.25 -3.90
N ASN A 121 2.03 7.37 -3.20
CA ASN A 121 1.13 7.80 -2.14
C ASN A 121 0.82 9.30 -2.25
N SER A 122 -0.17 9.75 -1.49
CA SER A 122 -0.65 11.14 -1.49
C SER A 122 0.36 12.16 -0.99
N CYS A 123 1.42 11.72 -0.32
CA CYS A 123 2.49 12.58 0.18
C CYS A 123 3.67 12.72 -0.77
N SER A 124 3.70 11.98 -1.88
CA SER A 124 4.67 12.23 -2.94
C SER A 124 4.39 13.57 -3.63
N ALA A 125 5.39 14.15 -4.31
CA ALA A 125 5.23 15.35 -5.13
C ALA A 125 4.43 15.09 -6.43
N THR A 126 3.66 14.01 -6.51
CA THR A 126 2.94 13.60 -7.72
C THR A 126 1.79 14.56 -8.03
N THR A 127 1.81 15.14 -9.23
CA THR A 127 0.81 16.11 -9.73
C THR A 127 0.53 15.89 -11.21
N GLN A 128 -0.46 16.60 -11.76
CA GLN A 128 -0.67 16.62 -13.22
C GLN A 128 0.59 17.15 -13.91
N SER A 129 0.92 16.63 -15.10
CA SER A 129 2.16 16.98 -15.80
C SER A 129 2.27 18.47 -16.16
N SER A 130 1.13 19.17 -16.23
CA SER A 130 1.05 20.61 -16.46
C SER A 130 1.42 21.49 -15.25
N ASN A 131 1.78 20.91 -14.11
CA ASN A 131 2.24 21.68 -12.96
C ASN A 131 3.72 22.09 -13.15
N ASP A 132 3.93 23.32 -13.63
CA ASP A 132 5.26 23.86 -13.91
C ASP A 132 6.17 23.84 -12.68
N ARG A 133 5.64 24.12 -11.48
CA ARG A 133 6.43 24.14 -10.24
C ARG A 133 6.99 22.76 -9.92
N THR A 134 6.17 21.71 -10.02
CA THR A 134 6.62 20.33 -9.81
C THR A 134 7.62 19.90 -10.88
N ARG A 135 7.37 20.27 -12.14
CA ARG A 135 8.26 19.93 -13.25
C ARG A 135 9.61 20.64 -13.13
N GLU A 136 9.63 21.94 -12.83
CA GLU A 136 10.85 22.71 -12.58
C GLU A 136 11.64 22.16 -11.38
N ALA A 137 10.96 21.74 -10.32
CA ALA A 137 11.59 21.08 -9.18
C ALA A 137 12.24 19.75 -9.60
N ALA A 138 11.55 18.93 -10.40
CA ALA A 138 12.12 17.70 -10.95
C ALA A 138 13.34 17.96 -11.84
N VAL A 139 13.28 18.95 -12.74
CA VAL A 139 14.42 19.36 -13.58
C VAL A 139 15.59 19.85 -12.73
N THR A 140 15.32 20.62 -11.68
CA THR A 140 16.37 21.13 -10.77
C THR A 140 17.12 20.00 -10.07
N VAL A 141 16.42 18.93 -9.70
CA VAL A 141 16.98 17.82 -8.92
C VAL A 141 17.56 16.70 -9.80
N TYR A 142 16.89 16.37 -10.90
CA TYR A 142 17.23 15.21 -11.75
C TYR A 142 17.80 15.59 -13.12
N GLY A 143 17.70 16.85 -13.53
CA GLY A 143 18.04 17.31 -14.86
C GLY A 143 16.90 17.16 -15.88
N GLU A 144 17.21 17.45 -17.14
CA GLU A 144 16.25 17.31 -18.25
C GLU A 144 15.80 15.85 -18.40
N PRO A 145 14.50 15.62 -18.68
CA PRO A 145 14.00 14.27 -18.84
C PRO A 145 14.49 13.64 -20.14
N ARG A 146 14.53 12.31 -20.15
CA ARG A 146 14.97 11.48 -21.28
C ARG A 146 13.84 10.57 -21.75
N PRO A 147 13.88 10.05 -22.99
CA PRO A 147 12.90 9.07 -23.44
C PRO A 147 12.93 7.79 -22.58
N PRO A 148 11.79 7.10 -22.45
CA PRO A 148 11.71 5.84 -21.73
C PRO A 148 12.61 4.77 -22.37
N THR A 149 13.07 3.83 -21.54
CA THR A 149 13.88 2.72 -22.02
C THR A 149 13.02 1.86 -22.94
N LEU A 150 13.37 1.80 -24.23
CA LEU A 150 12.76 0.83 -25.12
C LEU A 150 13.14 -0.55 -24.61
N ARG A 151 12.16 -1.32 -24.11
CA ARG A 151 12.37 -2.73 -23.84
C ARG A 151 12.75 -3.36 -25.18
N LYS A 152 14.03 -3.66 -25.37
CA LYS A 152 14.46 -4.56 -26.44
C LYS A 152 13.63 -5.82 -26.23
N ALA A 153 12.78 -6.16 -27.20
CA ALA A 153 12.16 -7.48 -27.23
C ALA A 153 13.26 -8.51 -26.97
N PRO A 154 12.99 -9.58 -26.20
CA PRO A 154 13.92 -10.70 -26.13
C PRO A 154 14.24 -11.06 -27.58
N VAL A 155 15.51 -10.92 -27.97
CA VAL A 155 15.98 -11.47 -29.23
C VAL A 155 15.62 -12.95 -29.13
N ALA A 156 14.66 -13.38 -29.95
CA ALA A 156 14.38 -14.79 -30.12
C ALA A 156 15.71 -15.41 -30.52
N GLN A 157 16.35 -16.14 -29.61
CA GLN A 157 17.48 -16.95 -29.98
C GLN A 157 16.91 -18.05 -30.86
N ASP A 158 17.18 -17.92 -32.16
CA ASP A 158 16.89 -18.94 -33.14
C ASP A 158 17.46 -20.29 -32.68
N GLY A 159 16.56 -21.26 -32.53
CA GLY A 159 16.83 -22.68 -32.73
C GLY A 159 17.89 -23.31 -31.84
N ALA A 160 17.51 -23.68 -30.61
CA ALA A 160 18.00 -24.92 -30.00
C ALA A 160 16.80 -25.75 -29.54
N PRO A 161 16.65 -27.02 -29.98
CA PRO A 161 15.59 -27.87 -29.48
C PRO A 161 15.90 -28.20 -28.02
N MET A 162 15.16 -27.62 -27.08
CA MET A 162 15.21 -28.03 -25.69
C MET A 162 14.38 -29.30 -25.56
N THR A 163 15.09 -30.43 -25.57
CA THR A 163 14.61 -31.74 -25.14
C THR A 163 13.92 -31.62 -23.78
N ILE A 164 12.66 -32.04 -23.71
CA ILE A 164 11.98 -32.29 -22.43
C ILE A 164 12.52 -33.62 -21.90
N GLU A 165 13.63 -33.57 -21.17
CA GLU A 165 13.98 -34.63 -20.23
C GLU A 165 13.14 -34.43 -18.98
N GLY A 166 12.06 -35.21 -18.90
CA GLY A 166 11.29 -35.36 -17.67
C GLY A 166 12.12 -36.11 -16.64
N THR A 167 12.69 -35.38 -15.68
CA THR A 167 13.07 -35.96 -14.39
C THR A 167 11.96 -35.65 -13.41
N GLY A 168 11.13 -36.66 -13.14
CA GLY A 168 10.19 -36.65 -12.04
C GLY A 168 10.95 -36.54 -10.73
N THR A 169 10.97 -35.33 -10.16
CA THR A 169 11.41 -35.12 -8.78
C THR A 169 10.24 -35.40 -7.87
N GLU A 170 10.43 -36.42 -7.06
CA GLU A 170 9.50 -37.02 -6.11
C GLU A 170 8.70 -36.00 -5.30
N ARG A 171 7.38 -36.23 -5.29
CA ARG A 171 6.50 -35.74 -4.24
C ARG A 171 6.94 -36.40 -2.94
N ASN A 172 7.75 -35.71 -2.14
CA ASN A 172 8.05 -36.10 -0.77
C ASN A 172 6.78 -35.89 0.09
N PRO A 173 6.10 -36.94 0.60
CA PRO A 173 4.83 -36.81 1.30
C PRO A 173 5.06 -36.95 2.81
N LEU A 174 5.96 -36.16 3.39
CA LEU A 174 6.18 -36.14 4.83
C LEU A 174 6.63 -34.74 5.26
N LEU A 175 5.68 -33.85 5.55
CA LEU A 175 5.63 -33.11 6.82
C LEU A 175 4.40 -32.18 6.86
N PRO A 176 3.41 -32.46 7.71
CA PRO A 176 2.44 -31.47 8.16
C PRO A 176 2.86 -30.86 9.52
N TRP A 177 2.94 -29.52 9.55
CA TRP A 177 2.58 -28.61 10.67
C TRP A 177 3.59 -28.28 11.78
N PRO A 178 3.87 -26.97 11.99
CA PRO A 178 4.14 -26.40 13.30
C PRO A 178 2.92 -25.67 13.92
N ALA A 179 1.71 -25.79 13.35
CA ALA A 179 0.54 -25.01 13.79
C ALA A 179 -0.36 -25.67 14.88
N ILE A 180 -0.21 -26.97 15.20
CA ILE A 180 -1.03 -27.64 16.24
C ILE A 180 -0.41 -27.63 17.64
N THR A 181 0.91 -27.50 17.77
CA THR A 181 1.55 -27.68 19.09
C THR A 181 1.39 -26.48 20.02
N ILE A 182 1.10 -25.27 19.51
CA ILE A 182 1.00 -24.06 20.33
C ILE A 182 -0.37 -23.94 21.02
N THR A 183 -1.47 -24.42 20.44
CA THR A 183 -2.82 -24.33 21.04
C THR A 183 -3.07 -25.36 22.16
N ALA A 184 -2.40 -26.51 22.14
CA ALA A 184 -2.52 -27.52 23.20
C ALA A 184 -1.77 -27.11 24.49
N ILE A 185 -0.66 -26.38 24.38
CA ILE A 185 0.15 -25.97 25.54
C ILE A 185 -0.52 -24.81 26.29
N THR A 186 -1.17 -23.87 25.60
CA THR A 186 -1.85 -22.72 26.23
C THR A 186 -3.12 -23.13 26.97
N THR A 187 -3.88 -24.09 26.45
CA THR A 187 -5.10 -24.61 27.11
C THR A 187 -4.78 -25.44 28.36
N ALA A 188 -3.70 -26.24 28.33
CA ALA A 188 -3.25 -27.00 29.50
C ALA A 188 -2.75 -26.09 30.65
N LEU A 189 -1.99 -25.03 30.33
CA LEU A 189 -1.52 -24.08 31.34
C LEU A 189 -2.66 -23.26 31.96
N ALA A 190 -3.66 -22.85 31.17
CA ALA A 190 -4.84 -22.16 31.67
C ALA A 190 -5.67 -23.05 32.62
N ALA A 191 -5.84 -24.34 32.28
CA ALA A 191 -6.55 -25.29 33.12
C ALA A 191 -5.83 -25.56 34.46
N ILE A 192 -4.50 -25.68 34.45
CA ILE A 192 -3.69 -25.88 35.67
C ILE A 192 -3.74 -24.64 36.57
N LEU A 193 -3.69 -23.43 36.01
CA LEU A 193 -3.81 -22.18 36.78
C LEU A 193 -5.20 -22.01 37.41
N LEU A 194 -6.27 -22.32 36.66
CA LEU A 194 -7.64 -22.27 37.20
C LEU A 194 -7.88 -23.32 38.29
N TYR A 195 -7.32 -24.52 38.13
CA TYR A 195 -7.41 -25.59 39.14
C TYR A 195 -6.68 -25.21 40.44
N ARG A 196 -5.47 -24.64 40.35
CA ARG A 196 -4.72 -24.16 41.52
C ARG A 196 -5.42 -23.03 42.25
N ARG A 197 -6.04 -22.10 41.51
CA ARG A 197 -6.77 -20.96 42.09
C ARG A 197 -8.03 -21.40 42.84
N ARG A 198 -8.76 -22.41 42.33
CA ARG A 198 -9.91 -23.00 43.04
C ARG A 198 -9.50 -23.73 44.33
N ARG A 199 -8.36 -24.42 44.33
CA ARG A 199 -7.86 -25.14 45.52
C ARG A 199 -7.44 -24.19 46.65
N HIS A 200 -7.01 -22.97 46.33
CA HIS A 200 -6.65 -21.95 47.32
C HIS A 200 -7.86 -21.29 47.99
N HIS A 201 -9.04 -21.31 47.37
CA HIS A 201 -10.27 -20.75 47.97
C HIS A 201 -11.02 -21.74 48.88
N GLN A 202 -10.63 -23.02 48.90
CA GLN A 202 -11.23 -24.04 49.76
C GLN A 202 -10.36 -24.38 50.99
N ARG A 203 -9.36 -23.57 51.31
CA ARG A 203 -8.60 -23.63 52.56
C ARG A 203 -8.87 -22.40 53.40
#